data_AF-A0A0G2FUA3-F1
#
_entry.id   AF-A0A0G2FUA3-F1
#
_cell.length_a   1.000
_cell.length_b   1.000
_cell.length_c   1.000
_cell.angle_alpha   90.00
_cell.angle_beta   90.00
_cell.angle_gamma   90.00
#
_symmetry.space_group_name_H-M   'P 1'
#
loop_
_entity.id
_entity.type
_entity.pdbx_description
1 polymer ?
#
loop_
_entity_poly.entity_id
_entity_poly.type
_entity_poly.pdbx_seq_one_letter_code
_entity_poly.pdbx_strand_id
1 'polypeptide(L)'
;MTVYTISFLRKCRASSPTIAITDRLVGDGITQRLDWGSSADVYNAKHAALFQINKSLFDSVLTAAARNDTANLEKALFFLALTVAHEMVHVYFGFLTADEGRITPALTNYPPGLTVGQMNGESGRYWESQFIGAITKAYHQPSDPLGLAQAGTLYLCERDDRGFELSQAWVKACLAGNFVKPTVANKGLKSNSGKPFAITKTMQTMEKARPRSQNCGVEADNPYILVGQINRLAPTRVDRVNLQSIMSMVANPRKLMAVDRPAS
;
A
#
# COMPACT_ATOMS: atom_id res chain seq x y z
N MET A 1 -11.32 16.71 -11.80
CA MET A 1 -11.02 16.43 -10.38
C MET A 1 -11.84 17.39 -9.53
N THR A 2 -12.58 16.92 -8.52
CA THR A 2 -13.54 17.78 -7.80
C THR A 2 -12.83 18.72 -6.82
N VAL A 3 -13.50 19.79 -6.40
CA VAL A 3 -12.98 20.77 -5.41
C VAL A 3 -12.58 20.07 -4.11
N TYR A 4 -13.35 19.08 -3.66
CA TYR A 4 -13.05 18.30 -2.47
C TYR A 4 -11.80 17.43 -2.60
N THR A 5 -11.59 16.77 -3.76
CA THR A 5 -10.36 15.99 -3.99
C THR A 5 -9.13 16.90 -3.96
N ILE A 6 -9.19 18.07 -4.61
CA ILE A 6 -8.08 19.04 -4.60
C ILE A 6 -7.82 19.54 -3.19
N SER A 7 -8.87 19.88 -2.43
CA SER A 7 -8.75 20.35 -1.05
C SER A 7 -8.11 19.30 -0.13
N PHE A 8 -8.58 18.06 -0.21
CA PHE A 8 -8.03 16.93 0.55
C PHE A 8 -6.55 16.72 0.25
N LEU A 9 -6.19 16.58 -1.03
CA LEU A 9 -4.80 16.35 -1.43
C LEU A 9 -3.89 17.53 -1.04
N ARG A 10 -4.39 18.77 -1.10
CA ARG A 10 -3.66 19.95 -0.62
C ARG A 10 -3.40 19.85 0.89
N LYS A 11 -4.39 19.44 1.68
CA LYS A 11 -4.24 19.25 3.13
C LYS A 11 -3.26 18.12 3.46
N CYS A 12 -3.33 16.99 2.75
CA CYS A 12 -2.35 15.90 2.90
C CYS A 12 -0.93 16.34 2.52
N ARG A 13 -0.74 17.17 1.49
CA ARG A 13 0.59 17.67 1.13
C ARG A 13 1.13 18.71 2.11
N ALA A 14 0.25 19.54 2.68
CA ALA A 14 0.63 20.55 3.68
C ALA A 14 0.95 19.91 5.03
N SER A 15 0.26 18.83 5.39
CA SER A 15 0.46 18.10 6.65
C SER A 15 0.18 16.62 6.41
N SER A 16 1.23 15.88 6.03
CA SER A 16 1.14 14.47 5.66
C SER A 16 0.52 13.61 6.76
N PRO A 17 -0.28 12.58 6.42
CA PRO A 17 -0.74 11.59 7.37
C PRO A 17 0.40 11.00 8.20
N THR A 18 0.10 10.64 9.44
CA THR A 18 1.08 9.93 10.27
C THR A 18 1.21 8.50 9.77
N ILE A 19 2.45 8.06 9.51
CA ILE A 19 2.75 6.71 9.05
C ILE A 19 3.60 6.01 10.11
N ALA A 20 3.16 4.83 10.53
CA ALA A 20 3.90 3.92 11.37
C ALA A 20 4.22 2.64 10.59
N ILE A 21 5.47 2.18 10.67
CA ILE A 21 5.90 0.90 10.10
C ILE A 21 5.84 -0.13 11.21
N THR A 22 5.08 -1.21 11.04
CA THR A 22 4.83 -2.19 12.10
C THR A 22 4.75 -3.61 11.56
N ASP A 23 5.18 -4.59 12.35
CA ASP A 23 5.10 -6.02 12.08
C ASP A 23 3.92 -6.71 12.82
N ARG A 24 3.01 -5.89 13.38
CA ARG A 24 1.89 -6.33 14.22
C ARG A 24 0.55 -6.40 13.48
N LEU A 25 0.52 -5.98 12.22
CA LEU A 25 -0.73 -5.86 11.47
C LEU A 25 -1.01 -7.12 10.64
N VAL A 26 -2.29 -7.45 10.53
CA VAL A 26 -2.81 -8.44 9.56
C VAL A 26 -3.14 -7.69 8.27
N GLY A 27 -2.58 -8.11 7.15
CA GLY A 27 -2.66 -7.36 5.89
C GLY A 27 -1.36 -6.65 5.51
N ASP A 28 -1.46 -5.83 4.49
CA ASP A 28 -0.35 -5.03 3.93
C ASP A 28 -0.32 -3.61 4.53
N GLY A 29 -1.49 -3.06 4.87
CA GLY A 29 -1.66 -1.81 5.57
C GLY A 29 -3.01 -1.75 6.28
N ILE A 30 -3.13 -0.83 7.22
CA ILE A 30 -4.40 -0.47 7.85
C ILE A 30 -4.39 1.01 8.19
N THR A 31 -5.53 1.65 7.98
CA THR A 31 -5.77 3.03 8.37
C THR A 31 -6.65 3.10 9.59
N GLN A 32 -6.29 4.00 10.50
CA GLN A 32 -7.19 4.49 11.53
C GLN A 32 -7.45 5.97 11.30
N ARG A 33 -8.74 6.32 11.24
CA ARG A 33 -9.20 7.71 11.21
C ARG A 33 -9.42 8.14 12.65
N LEU A 34 -8.93 9.32 12.98
CA LEU A 34 -8.99 9.90 14.32
C LEU A 34 -9.79 11.19 14.27
N ASP A 35 -10.52 11.50 15.33
CA ASP A 35 -11.35 12.70 15.38
C ASP A 35 -10.52 13.95 15.03
N TRP A 36 -10.99 14.66 14.02
CA TRP A 36 -10.41 15.94 13.57
C TRP A 36 -11.44 17.08 13.67
N GLY A 37 -12.61 16.80 14.23
CA GLY A 37 -13.76 17.69 14.28
C GLY A 37 -14.78 17.44 13.18
N SER A 38 -15.76 18.34 13.11
CA SER A 38 -17.00 18.15 12.36
C SER A 38 -16.99 18.70 10.93
N SER A 39 -15.86 19.18 10.42
CA SER A 39 -15.80 19.75 9.06
C SER A 39 -14.49 19.48 8.33
N ALA A 40 -14.57 19.52 7.00
CA ALA A 40 -13.41 19.40 6.11
C ALA A 40 -12.41 20.56 6.27
N ASP A 41 -12.86 21.73 6.73
CA ASP A 41 -12.01 22.92 6.83
C ASP A 41 -10.99 22.80 7.96
N VAL A 42 -11.37 22.17 9.07
CA VAL A 42 -10.48 21.92 10.22
C VAL A 42 -9.63 20.65 10.06
N TYR A 43 -9.89 19.85 9.01
CA TYR A 43 -9.15 18.63 8.75
C TYR A 43 -7.63 18.87 8.62
N ASN A 44 -6.87 18.13 9.42
CA ASN A 44 -5.41 18.05 9.36
C ASN A 44 -4.97 16.58 9.30
N ALA A 45 -4.49 16.15 8.12
CA ALA A 45 -4.13 14.76 7.87
C ALA A 45 -3.10 14.20 8.88
N LYS A 46 -2.18 15.03 9.37
CA LYS A 46 -1.16 14.65 10.36
C LYS A 46 -1.74 14.12 11.67
N HIS A 47 -2.92 14.61 12.07
CA HIS A 47 -3.61 14.24 13.31
C HIS A 47 -4.85 13.39 13.06
N ALA A 48 -5.47 13.53 11.90
CA ALA A 48 -6.72 12.87 11.53
C ALA A 48 -6.54 11.45 10.99
N ALA A 49 -5.31 11.06 10.63
CA ALA A 49 -5.03 9.78 10.01
C ALA A 49 -3.73 9.15 10.50
N LEU A 50 -3.83 7.88 10.88
CA LEU A 50 -2.72 6.98 11.15
C LEU A 50 -2.72 5.86 10.13
N PHE A 51 -1.69 5.79 9.30
CA PHE A 51 -1.40 4.65 8.44
C PHE A 51 -0.42 3.73 9.15
N GLN A 52 -0.81 2.49 9.34
CA GLN A 52 0.10 1.44 9.77
C GLN A 52 0.41 0.57 8.56
N ILE A 53 1.69 0.52 8.18
CA ILE A 53 2.15 -0.24 7.02
C ILE A 53 2.98 -1.42 7.49
N ASN A 54 2.77 -2.58 6.85
CA ASN A 54 3.45 -3.80 7.26
C ASN A 54 4.95 -3.66 7.01
N LYS A 55 5.76 -3.83 8.05
CA LYS A 55 7.22 -3.71 8.00
C LYS A 55 7.83 -4.57 6.89
N SER A 56 7.24 -5.72 6.62
CA SER A 56 7.72 -6.62 5.58
C SER A 56 7.71 -6.04 4.17
N LEU A 57 6.83 -5.06 3.87
CA LEU A 57 6.84 -4.34 2.60
C LEU A 57 8.10 -3.46 2.48
N PHE A 58 8.46 -2.77 3.56
CA PHE A 58 9.69 -1.99 3.62
C PHE A 58 10.93 -2.88 3.58
N ASP A 59 10.92 -3.99 4.31
CA ASP A 59 12.03 -4.96 4.29
C ASP A 59 12.25 -5.52 2.87
N SER A 60 11.17 -5.72 2.10
CA SER A 60 11.25 -6.17 0.71
C SER A 60 11.91 -5.11 -0.18
N VAL A 61 11.56 -3.83 -0.02
CA VAL A 61 12.19 -2.71 -0.72
C VAL A 61 13.69 -2.65 -0.39
N LEU A 62 14.03 -2.63 0.91
CA LEU A 62 15.42 -2.51 1.37
C LEU A 62 16.28 -3.70 0.91
N THR A 63 15.75 -4.92 1.03
CA THR A 63 16.46 -6.14 0.64
C THR A 63 16.69 -6.21 -0.87
N ALA A 64 15.66 -5.95 -1.67
CA ALA A 64 15.78 -5.96 -3.12
C ALA A 64 16.80 -4.91 -3.60
N ALA A 65 16.77 -3.73 -2.99
CA ALA A 65 17.70 -2.66 -3.32
C ALA A 65 19.14 -3.01 -2.92
N ALA A 66 19.35 -3.56 -1.72
CA ALA A 66 20.66 -4.03 -1.26
C ALA A 66 21.23 -5.17 -2.13
N ARG A 67 20.39 -6.02 -2.71
CA ARG A 67 20.84 -7.09 -3.62
C ARG A 67 20.92 -6.68 -5.09
N ASN A 68 20.66 -5.42 -5.39
CA ASN A 68 20.56 -4.91 -6.76
C ASN A 68 19.54 -5.68 -7.63
N ASP A 69 18.48 -6.20 -7.01
CA ASP A 69 17.37 -6.87 -7.70
C ASP A 69 16.33 -5.83 -8.11
N THR A 70 16.51 -5.28 -9.32
CA THR A 70 15.63 -4.24 -9.87
C THR A 70 14.20 -4.72 -10.02
N ALA A 71 13.98 -5.98 -10.40
CA ALA A 71 12.66 -6.51 -10.66
C ALA A 71 11.84 -6.61 -9.37
N ASN A 72 12.43 -7.17 -8.30
CA ASN A 72 11.79 -7.21 -6.99
C ASN A 72 11.62 -5.81 -6.39
N LEU A 73 12.60 -4.91 -6.59
CA LEU A 73 12.50 -3.54 -6.08
C LEU A 73 11.31 -2.79 -6.70
N GLU A 74 11.15 -2.85 -8.03
CA GLU A 74 10.02 -2.26 -8.74
C GLU A 74 8.68 -2.85 -8.25
N LYS A 75 8.58 -4.18 -8.09
CA LYS A 75 7.37 -4.82 -7.54
C LYS A 75 7.07 -4.34 -6.12
N ALA A 76 8.07 -4.32 -5.25
CA ALA A 76 7.93 -3.91 -3.85
C ALA A 76 7.46 -2.46 -3.73
N LEU A 77 8.07 -1.55 -4.50
CA LEU A 77 7.71 -0.13 -4.48
C LEU A 77 6.32 0.13 -5.05
N PHE A 78 5.96 -0.54 -6.14
CA PHE A 78 4.61 -0.45 -6.68
C PHE A 78 3.58 -0.94 -5.67
N PHE A 79 3.82 -2.10 -5.04
CA PHE A 79 2.88 -2.67 -4.09
C PHE A 79 2.77 -1.83 -2.80
N LEU A 80 3.88 -1.25 -2.33
CA LEU A 80 3.87 -0.27 -1.24
C LEU A 80 3.07 1.00 -1.61
N ALA A 81 3.30 1.56 -2.80
CA ALA A 81 2.57 2.73 -3.27
C ALA A 81 1.06 2.44 -3.41
N LEU A 82 0.71 1.25 -3.91
CA LEU A 82 -0.68 0.80 -4.01
C LEU A 82 -1.33 0.68 -2.63
N THR A 83 -0.62 0.09 -1.67
CA THR A 83 -1.09 -0.04 -0.27
C THR A 83 -1.35 1.34 0.34
N VAL A 84 -0.42 2.29 0.21
CA VAL A 84 -0.61 3.65 0.73
C VAL A 84 -1.77 4.36 0.02
N ALA A 85 -1.92 4.18 -1.29
CA ALA A 85 -3.03 4.76 -2.04
C ALA A 85 -4.37 4.18 -1.61
N HIS A 86 -4.45 2.86 -1.41
CA HIS A 86 -5.63 2.17 -0.86
C HIS A 86 -6.03 2.77 0.49
N GLU A 87 -5.07 2.87 1.41
CA GLU A 87 -5.28 3.44 2.74
C GLU A 87 -5.72 4.91 2.71
N MET A 88 -5.16 5.69 1.79
CA MET A 88 -5.53 7.09 1.60
C MET A 88 -6.97 7.28 1.11
N VAL A 89 -7.54 6.31 0.40
CA VAL A 89 -8.95 6.35 -0.03
C VAL A 89 -9.89 6.24 1.18
N HIS A 90 -9.58 5.39 2.16
CA HIS A 90 -10.39 5.29 3.40
C HIS A 90 -10.45 6.63 4.13
N VAL A 91 -9.31 7.32 4.21
CA VAL A 91 -9.24 8.66 4.82
C VAL A 91 -9.99 9.69 3.99
N TYR A 92 -9.87 9.64 2.66
CA TYR A 92 -10.59 10.56 1.78
C TYR A 92 -12.10 10.45 1.98
N PHE A 93 -12.64 9.23 2.13
CA PHE A 93 -14.06 9.07 2.48
C PHE A 93 -14.40 9.69 3.83
N GLY A 94 -13.58 9.46 4.86
CA GLY A 94 -13.75 10.11 6.16
C GLY A 94 -13.78 11.63 6.05
N PHE A 95 -12.84 12.22 5.30
CA PHE A 95 -12.77 13.65 5.03
C PHE A 95 -14.06 14.19 4.37
N LEU A 96 -14.60 13.46 3.39
CA LEU A 96 -15.84 13.84 2.72
C LEU A 96 -17.06 13.77 3.65
N THR A 97 -17.08 12.81 4.57
CA THR A 97 -18.22 12.58 5.47
C THR A 97 -18.11 13.32 6.80
N ALA A 98 -16.98 13.97 7.08
CA ALA A 98 -16.67 14.54 8.40
C ALA A 98 -16.87 13.52 9.53
N ASP A 99 -16.45 12.27 9.28
CA ASP A 99 -16.75 11.14 10.15
C ASP A 99 -15.56 10.18 10.26
N GLU A 100 -15.12 9.94 11.49
CA GLU A 100 -14.06 9.00 11.83
C GLU A 100 -14.53 7.54 11.84
N GLY A 101 -15.81 7.29 12.13
CA GLY A 101 -16.38 5.98 12.41
C GLY A 101 -17.26 5.40 11.31
N ARG A 102 -17.86 6.23 10.43
CA ARG A 102 -18.70 5.72 9.32
C ARG A 102 -17.90 4.89 8.34
N ILE A 103 -18.31 3.64 8.19
CA ILE A 103 -17.82 2.67 7.22
C ILE A 103 -17.98 3.25 5.80
N THR A 104 -17.13 2.78 4.87
CA THR A 104 -17.30 2.94 3.42
C THR A 104 -18.78 2.90 3.02
N PRO A 105 -19.32 3.93 2.33
CA PRO A 105 -20.71 3.94 1.89
C PRO A 105 -21.08 2.66 1.15
N ALA A 106 -22.31 2.16 1.31
CA ALA A 106 -22.74 0.86 0.76
C ALA A 106 -22.49 0.72 -0.76
N LEU A 107 -22.64 1.82 -1.51
CA LEU A 107 -22.39 1.88 -2.97
C LEU A 107 -20.91 1.69 -3.35
N THR A 108 -20.01 1.96 -2.42
CA THR A 108 -18.55 1.91 -2.62
C THR A 108 -17.92 0.81 -1.78
N ASN A 109 -18.72 -0.05 -1.15
CA ASN A 109 -18.20 -1.18 -0.39
C ASN A 109 -17.81 -2.32 -1.34
N TYR A 110 -16.73 -3.02 -1.04
CA TYR A 110 -16.24 -4.12 -1.86
C TYR A 110 -15.93 -5.36 -1.00
N PRO A 111 -16.52 -6.53 -1.30
CA PRO A 111 -17.52 -6.76 -2.33
C PRO A 111 -18.85 -6.00 -2.06
N PRO A 112 -19.60 -5.63 -3.11
CA PRO A 112 -20.93 -5.03 -2.95
C PRO A 112 -21.85 -5.98 -2.18
N GLY A 113 -22.69 -5.43 -1.29
CA GLY A 113 -23.70 -6.18 -0.53
C GLY A 113 -23.33 -6.54 0.92
N LEU A 114 -22.17 -6.10 1.43
CA LEU A 114 -21.87 -6.19 2.86
C LEU A 114 -22.77 -5.20 3.64
N THR A 115 -23.41 -5.68 4.69
CA THR A 115 -24.37 -4.92 5.50
C THR A 115 -23.71 -3.77 6.27
N VAL A 116 -24.45 -2.66 6.40
CA VAL A 116 -24.12 -1.54 7.29
C VAL A 116 -23.94 -2.09 8.71
N GLY A 117 -22.76 -1.91 9.30
CA GLY A 117 -22.45 -2.34 10.68
C GLY A 117 -21.38 -3.45 10.81
N GLN A 118 -20.92 -4.06 9.71
CA GLN A 118 -19.67 -4.85 9.75
C GLN A 118 -18.47 -3.90 9.66
N MET A 119 -17.53 -3.98 10.61
CA MET A 119 -16.33 -3.12 10.73
C MET A 119 -15.35 -3.15 9.52
N ASN A 120 -15.73 -3.76 8.39
CA ASN A 120 -14.86 -4.05 7.24
C ASN A 120 -15.30 -3.30 5.98
N GLY A 121 -15.24 -1.96 5.98
CA GLY A 121 -15.50 -1.16 4.79
C GLY A 121 -14.26 -1.06 3.90
N GLU A 122 -14.30 -1.59 2.69
CA GLU A 122 -13.14 -1.68 1.81
C GLU A 122 -13.16 -0.63 0.67
N SER A 123 -13.30 0.67 1.00
CA SER A 123 -13.30 1.74 -0.02
C SER A 123 -12.04 1.76 -0.88
N GLY A 124 -10.90 1.39 -0.29
CA GLY A 124 -9.64 1.17 -1.01
C GLY A 124 -9.74 0.06 -2.06
N ARG A 125 -10.39 -1.07 -1.77
CA ARG A 125 -10.63 -2.13 -2.77
C ARG A 125 -11.58 -1.70 -3.86
N TYR A 126 -12.61 -0.93 -3.51
CA TYR A 126 -13.47 -0.34 -4.54
C TYR A 126 -12.65 0.56 -5.46
N TRP A 127 -11.81 1.44 -4.91
CA TRP A 127 -10.90 2.25 -5.71
C TRP A 127 -9.95 1.41 -6.57
N GLU A 128 -9.31 0.36 -6.02
CA GLU A 128 -8.47 -0.56 -6.80
C GLU A 128 -9.24 -1.17 -7.97
N SER A 129 -10.48 -1.63 -7.73
CA SER A 129 -11.34 -2.19 -8.78
C SER A 129 -11.66 -1.16 -9.87
N GLN A 130 -11.81 0.13 -9.52
CA GLN A 130 -12.07 1.19 -10.49
C GLN A 130 -10.80 1.66 -11.20
N PHE A 131 -9.67 1.67 -10.50
CA PHE A 131 -8.38 2.17 -10.99
C PHE A 131 -7.68 1.12 -11.85
N ILE A 132 -7.52 -0.11 -11.34
CA ILE A 132 -6.78 -1.20 -11.97
C ILE A 132 -7.71 -2.21 -12.65
N GLY A 133 -8.95 -2.34 -12.18
CA GLY A 133 -9.92 -3.31 -12.69
C GLY A 133 -10.10 -4.55 -11.80
N ALA A 134 -9.24 -4.74 -10.80
CA ALA A 134 -9.24 -5.89 -9.90
C ALA A 134 -8.48 -5.57 -8.61
N ILE A 135 -8.40 -6.52 -7.68
CA ILE A 135 -7.61 -6.39 -6.44
C ILE A 135 -6.22 -6.95 -6.68
N THR A 136 -5.19 -6.20 -6.32
CA THR A 136 -3.82 -6.70 -6.44
C THR A 136 -3.44 -7.50 -5.21
N LYS A 137 -2.85 -8.68 -5.39
CA LYS A 137 -2.30 -9.50 -4.30
C LYS A 137 -0.90 -9.98 -4.63
N ALA A 138 -0.02 -9.96 -3.63
CA ALA A 138 1.31 -10.54 -3.70
C ALA A 138 1.30 -12.00 -3.23
N TYR A 139 1.81 -12.91 -4.05
CA TYR A 139 1.93 -14.33 -3.74
C TYR A 139 3.40 -14.75 -3.61
N HIS A 140 3.67 -15.63 -2.65
CA HIS A 140 4.99 -16.16 -2.38
C HIS A 140 5.47 -17.05 -3.53
N GLN A 141 6.67 -16.75 -4.03
CA GLN A 141 7.38 -17.57 -5.00
C GLN A 141 8.52 -18.32 -4.28
N PRO A 142 8.38 -19.64 -4.01
CA PRO A 142 9.38 -20.39 -3.24
C PRO A 142 10.78 -20.43 -3.86
N SER A 143 10.87 -20.24 -5.18
CA SER A 143 12.15 -20.23 -5.91
C SER A 143 12.83 -18.86 -5.93
N ASP A 144 12.21 -17.82 -5.36
CA ASP A 144 12.82 -16.48 -5.35
C ASP A 144 14.01 -16.46 -4.37
N PRO A 145 15.20 -16.00 -4.80
CA PRO A 145 16.40 -16.00 -3.97
C PRO A 145 16.30 -15.07 -2.74
N LEU A 146 15.35 -14.14 -2.71
CA LEU A 146 15.08 -13.28 -1.55
C LEU A 146 14.29 -14.01 -0.45
N GLY A 147 13.78 -15.22 -0.69
CA GLY A 147 12.97 -15.96 0.28
C GLY A 147 11.76 -15.15 0.73
N LEU A 148 11.54 -15.00 2.03
CA LEU A 148 10.40 -14.22 2.57
C LEU A 148 10.55 -12.70 2.43
N ALA A 149 11.74 -12.22 2.10
CA ALA A 149 12.01 -10.80 1.82
C ALA A 149 11.70 -10.39 0.37
N GLN A 150 11.14 -11.30 -0.43
CA GLN A 150 10.65 -10.97 -1.77
C GLN A 150 9.42 -10.07 -1.71
N ALA A 151 9.17 -9.33 -2.79
CA ALA A 151 7.90 -8.62 -2.97
C ALA A 151 6.73 -9.60 -3.22
N GLY A 152 7.04 -10.77 -3.78
CA GLY A 152 6.08 -11.74 -4.28
C GLY A 152 5.75 -11.50 -5.75
N THR A 153 5.13 -12.50 -6.38
CA THR A 153 4.52 -12.34 -7.70
C THR A 153 3.18 -11.65 -7.54
N LEU A 154 3.00 -10.51 -8.24
CA LEU A 154 1.79 -9.70 -8.13
C LEU A 154 0.73 -10.23 -9.09
N TYR A 155 -0.47 -10.48 -8.58
CA TYR A 155 -1.63 -10.93 -9.36
C TYR A 155 -2.78 -9.95 -9.24
N LEU A 156 -3.50 -9.74 -10.33
CA LEU A 156 -4.84 -9.14 -10.33
C LEU A 156 -5.86 -10.24 -10.09
N CYS A 157 -6.52 -10.20 -8.94
CA CYS A 157 -7.52 -11.17 -8.54
C CYS A 157 -8.93 -10.60 -8.75
N GLU A 158 -9.66 -11.21 -9.67
CA GLU A 158 -11.12 -11.12 -9.73
C GLU A 158 -11.65 -12.20 -8.78
N ARG A 159 -12.61 -11.88 -7.89
CA ARG A 159 -13.21 -12.76 -6.85
C ARG A 159 -12.83 -14.27 -6.87
N ASP A 160 -12.40 -14.77 -5.71
CA ASP A 160 -12.28 -16.20 -5.35
C ASP A 160 -11.61 -17.11 -6.39
N ASP A 161 -10.28 -17.12 -6.37
CA ASP A 161 -9.39 -18.16 -6.96
C ASP A 161 -8.96 -17.98 -8.42
N ARG A 162 -9.27 -16.86 -9.06
CA ARG A 162 -8.75 -16.54 -10.40
C ARG A 162 -8.02 -15.22 -10.41
N GLY A 163 -6.84 -15.23 -11.04
CA GLY A 163 -6.13 -13.99 -11.30
C GLY A 163 -5.10 -14.13 -12.40
N PHE A 164 -4.57 -12.99 -12.79
CA PHE A 164 -3.56 -12.89 -13.83
C PHE A 164 -2.35 -12.17 -13.25
N GLU A 165 -1.16 -12.70 -13.55
CA GLU A 165 0.08 -12.07 -13.13
C GLU A 165 0.20 -10.67 -13.77
N LEU A 166 0.52 -9.68 -12.95
CA LEU A 166 0.84 -8.34 -13.42
C LEU A 166 2.20 -8.35 -14.12
N SER A 167 2.23 -7.91 -15.37
CA SER A 167 3.48 -7.81 -16.10
C SER A 167 4.43 -6.78 -15.45
N GLN A 168 5.72 -7.12 -15.40
CA GLN A 168 6.76 -6.20 -14.92
C GLN A 168 6.78 -4.87 -15.70
N ALA A 169 6.57 -4.94 -17.02
CA ALA A 169 6.53 -3.75 -17.87
C ALA A 169 5.41 -2.78 -17.45
N TRP A 170 4.25 -3.31 -17.08
CA TRP A 170 3.13 -2.50 -16.59
C TRP A 170 3.42 -1.90 -15.21
N VAL A 171 4.00 -2.68 -14.29
CA VAL A 171 4.46 -2.18 -12.98
C VAL A 171 5.42 -1.00 -13.16
N LYS A 172 6.40 -1.14 -14.04
CA LYS A 172 7.36 -0.09 -14.36
C LYS A 172 6.70 1.15 -14.98
N ALA A 173 5.74 0.96 -15.89
CA ALA A 173 4.97 2.06 -16.47
C ALA A 173 4.20 2.83 -15.39
N CYS A 174 3.56 2.13 -14.44
CA CYS A 174 2.86 2.75 -13.33
C CYS A 174 3.81 3.56 -12.42
N LEU A 175 4.98 3.01 -12.09
CA LEU A 175 6.01 3.73 -11.33
C LEU A 175 6.51 4.98 -12.04
N ALA A 176 6.50 4.99 -13.37
CA ALA A 176 6.80 6.17 -14.19
C ALA A 176 5.62 7.16 -14.31
N GLY A 177 4.49 6.91 -13.64
CA GLY A 177 3.29 7.73 -13.69
C GLY A 177 2.37 7.46 -14.88
N ASN A 178 2.63 6.40 -15.65
CA ASN A 178 1.80 5.99 -16.78
C ASN A 178 0.77 4.94 -16.34
N PHE A 179 -0.43 5.42 -16.00
CA PHE A 179 -1.53 4.62 -15.47
C PHE A 179 -2.54 4.24 -16.57
N VAL A 180 -2.09 3.45 -17.54
CA VAL A 180 -3.02 2.78 -18.46
C VAL A 180 -3.56 1.55 -17.75
N LYS A 181 -4.88 1.39 -17.67
CA LYS A 181 -5.46 0.16 -17.11
C LYS A 181 -4.83 -1.04 -17.80
N PRO A 182 -4.35 -2.04 -17.05
CA PRO A 182 -3.76 -3.20 -17.68
C PRO A 182 -4.83 -3.79 -18.60
N THR A 183 -4.52 -3.87 -19.89
CA THR A 183 -5.44 -4.44 -20.86
C THR A 183 -5.55 -5.92 -20.51
N VAL A 184 -6.56 -6.27 -19.71
CA VAL A 184 -7.04 -7.64 -19.61
C VAL A 184 -7.63 -7.92 -20.98
N ALA A 185 -6.80 -8.36 -21.92
CA ALA A 185 -7.26 -8.75 -23.24
C ALA A 185 -8.43 -9.72 -23.03
N ASN A 186 -9.64 -9.24 -23.30
CA ASN A 186 -10.88 -9.99 -23.48
C ASN A 186 -11.05 -11.24 -22.61
N LYS A 187 -11.58 -11.18 -21.37
CA LYS A 187 -12.10 -12.37 -20.66
C LYS A 187 -11.19 -13.63 -20.75
N GLY A 188 -9.87 -13.43 -20.84
CA GLY A 188 -9.03 -14.38 -21.56
C GLY A 188 -7.59 -13.90 -21.67
N LEU A 189 -7.02 -13.39 -20.56
CA LEU A 189 -5.57 -13.35 -20.41
C LEU A 189 -5.07 -14.78 -20.25
N LYS A 190 -4.75 -15.32 -21.41
CA LYS A 190 -3.99 -16.54 -21.61
C LYS A 190 -2.61 -16.35 -20.96
N SER A 191 -2.25 -17.22 -20.02
CA SER A 191 -0.84 -17.51 -19.72
C SER A 191 -0.07 -17.80 -21.03
N ASN A 192 1.25 -18.02 -20.99
CA ASN A 192 1.98 -18.59 -22.14
C ASN A 192 1.36 -19.91 -22.68
N SER A 193 0.37 -20.49 -21.97
CA SER A 193 -0.44 -21.66 -22.35
C SER A 193 -1.93 -21.41 -22.59
N GLY A 194 -2.42 -20.17 -22.64
CA GLY A 194 -3.80 -19.99 -23.11
C GLY A 194 -4.91 -19.96 -22.08
N LYS A 195 -4.63 -19.96 -20.77
CA LYS A 195 -5.68 -20.14 -19.74
C LYS A 195 -5.55 -19.13 -18.59
N PRO A 196 -6.66 -18.70 -17.96
CA PRO A 196 -6.62 -18.04 -16.65
C PRO A 196 -5.85 -18.91 -15.68
N PHE A 197 -4.88 -18.34 -14.96
CA PHE A 197 -4.17 -19.08 -13.94
C PHE A 197 -5.14 -19.29 -12.77
N ALA A 198 -5.52 -20.54 -12.53
CA ALA A 198 -6.12 -20.88 -11.25
C ALA A 198 -5.04 -20.56 -10.22
N ILE A 199 -5.27 -19.55 -9.39
CA ILE A 199 -4.42 -19.31 -8.23
C ILE A 199 -4.69 -20.51 -7.33
N THR A 200 -3.91 -21.56 -7.51
CA THR A 200 -4.15 -22.85 -6.88
C THR A 200 -4.22 -22.63 -5.38
N LYS A 201 -5.07 -23.39 -4.67
CA LYS A 201 -5.14 -23.41 -3.20
C LYS A 201 -3.79 -23.61 -2.50
N THR A 202 -2.73 -23.94 -3.25
CA THR A 202 -1.36 -24.14 -2.81
C THR A 202 -0.50 -22.87 -2.77
N MET A 203 -0.89 -21.77 -3.42
CA MET A 203 -0.12 -20.53 -3.36
C MET A 203 -0.45 -19.74 -2.10
N GLN A 204 0.56 -19.50 -1.27
CA GLN A 204 0.45 -18.69 -0.06
C GLN A 204 0.62 -17.20 -0.43
N THR A 205 -0.27 -16.33 0.04
CA THR A 205 -0.07 -14.88 -0.06
C THR A 205 1.15 -14.47 0.76
N MET A 206 1.87 -13.43 0.33
CA MET A 206 3.00 -12.90 1.10
C MET A 206 2.58 -12.49 2.53
N GLU A 207 1.37 -11.95 2.67
CA GLU A 207 0.74 -11.62 3.96
C GLU A 207 0.66 -12.80 4.94
N LYS A 208 0.48 -14.03 4.42
CA LYS A 208 0.43 -15.26 5.21
C LYS A 208 1.79 -15.93 5.37
N ALA A 209 2.70 -15.71 4.43
CA ALA A 209 4.02 -16.35 4.42
C ALA A 209 5.00 -15.67 5.39
N ARG A 210 4.84 -14.36 5.64
CA ARG A 210 5.76 -13.59 6.46
C ARG A 210 5.47 -13.74 7.97
N PRO A 211 6.52 -13.85 8.81
CA PRO A 211 6.36 -13.95 10.26
C PRO A 211 5.74 -12.68 10.83
N ARG A 212 4.99 -12.84 11.93
CA ARG A 212 4.33 -11.75 12.66
C ARG A 212 4.86 -11.72 14.09
N SER A 213 5.02 -10.52 14.65
CA SER A 213 5.26 -10.40 16.09
C SER A 213 3.96 -10.73 16.83
N GLN A 214 3.98 -11.77 17.67
CA GLN A 214 2.83 -12.16 18.52
C GLN A 214 2.75 -11.35 19.82
N ASN A 215 3.78 -10.58 20.15
CA ASN A 215 3.85 -9.83 21.39
C ASN A 215 3.58 -8.36 21.12
N CYS A 216 2.54 -7.79 21.72
CA CYS A 216 2.60 -6.46 22.34
C CYS A 216 1.40 -6.14 23.23
N GLY A 217 1.67 -5.36 24.29
CA GLY A 217 0.70 -4.96 25.30
C GLY A 217 -0.26 -3.86 24.85
N VAL A 218 -1.41 -3.82 25.53
CA VAL A 218 -2.63 -3.05 25.22
C VAL A 218 -2.42 -1.53 25.04
N GLU A 219 -1.38 -0.94 25.63
CA GLU A 219 -1.10 0.51 25.52
C GLU A 219 -0.53 0.92 24.16
N ALA A 220 0.14 0.02 23.44
CA ALA A 220 0.73 0.32 22.13
C ALA A 220 -0.30 0.38 20.99
N ASP A 221 -1.56 0.05 21.28
CA ASP A 221 -2.64 -0.06 20.28
C ASP A 221 -3.61 1.13 20.32
N ASN A 222 -3.46 2.09 21.25
CA ASN A 222 -4.25 3.32 21.22
C ASN A 222 -3.68 4.29 20.17
N PRO A 223 -4.39 4.56 19.08
CA PRO A 223 -3.86 5.37 17.98
C PRO A 223 -3.71 6.86 18.32
N TYR A 224 -4.49 7.38 19.27
CA TYR A 224 -4.36 8.77 19.72
C TYR A 224 -3.03 8.97 20.45
N ILE A 225 -2.65 8.01 21.30
CA ILE A 225 -1.36 8.03 22.00
C ILE A 225 -0.22 7.91 20.98
N LEU A 226 -0.32 6.94 20.06
CA LEU A 226 0.72 6.69 19.06
C LEU A 226 0.94 7.89 18.14
N VAL A 227 -0.14 8.48 17.60
CA VAL A 227 -0.05 9.70 16.78
C VAL A 227 0.52 10.87 17.59
N GLY A 228 0.10 11.03 18.84
CA GLY A 228 0.64 12.04 19.74
C GLY A 228 2.15 11.88 19.98
N GLN A 229 2.62 10.65 20.18
CA GLN A 229 4.04 10.34 20.36
C GLN A 229 4.84 10.58 19.07
N ILE A 230 4.39 10.05 17.93
CA ILE A 230 5.08 10.22 16.65
C ILE A 230 5.18 11.70 16.27
N ASN A 231 4.11 12.47 16.50
CA ASN A 231 4.09 13.89 16.15
C ASN A 231 4.93 14.77 17.09
N ARG A 232 5.41 14.24 18.22
CA ARG A 232 6.38 14.91 19.11
C ARG A 232 7.83 14.58 18.75
N LEU A 233 8.09 13.57 17.91
CA LEU A 233 9.44 13.25 17.49
C LEU A 233 10.01 14.41 16.66
N ALA A 234 11.31 14.68 16.85
CA ALA A 234 12.01 15.66 16.03
C ALA A 234 11.87 15.27 14.54
N PRO A 235 11.43 16.18 13.66
CA PRO A 235 11.29 15.85 12.25
C PRO A 235 12.65 15.53 11.64
N THR A 236 12.88 14.27 11.30
CA THR A 236 13.98 13.91 10.41
C THR A 236 13.54 14.21 8.99
N ARG A 237 14.03 15.31 8.43
CA ARG A 237 13.66 15.73 7.07
C ARG A 237 14.35 14.82 6.06
N VAL A 238 13.56 13.99 5.38
CA VAL A 238 13.96 13.41 4.10
C VAL A 238 13.84 14.53 3.07
N ASP A 239 14.97 15.09 2.65
CA ASP A 239 14.98 16.18 1.67
C ASP A 239 14.75 15.68 0.22
N ARG A 240 14.66 16.62 -0.71
CA ARG A 240 14.45 16.32 -2.14
C ARG A 240 15.57 15.45 -2.71
N VAL A 241 16.79 15.59 -2.20
CA VAL A 241 17.96 14.81 -2.65
C VAL A 241 17.83 13.37 -2.18
N ASN A 242 17.39 13.14 -0.93
CA ASN A 242 17.10 11.81 -0.41
C ASN A 242 15.91 11.16 -1.14
N LEU A 243 14.87 11.94 -1.48
CA LEU A 243 13.74 11.45 -2.26
C LEU A 243 14.14 11.12 -3.71
N GLN A 244 14.92 11.98 -4.38
CA GLN A 244 15.49 11.69 -5.70
C GLN A 244 16.47 10.53 -5.65
N SER A 245 17.20 10.37 -4.55
CA SER A 245 18.06 9.21 -4.32
C SER A 245 17.19 7.95 -4.30
N ILE A 246 16.12 7.92 -3.50
CA ILE A 246 15.13 6.83 -3.46
C ILE A 246 14.54 6.54 -4.84
N MET A 247 14.11 7.57 -5.57
CA MET A 247 13.59 7.42 -6.94
C MET A 247 14.65 6.95 -7.93
N SER A 248 15.91 7.39 -7.78
CA SER A 248 17.03 6.95 -8.61
C SER A 248 17.52 5.56 -8.26
N MET A 249 17.28 5.08 -7.03
CA MET A 249 17.53 3.71 -6.60
C MET A 249 16.57 2.74 -7.30
N VAL A 250 15.34 3.17 -7.62
CA VAL A 250 14.43 2.42 -8.52
C VAL A 250 15.05 2.24 -9.91
N ALA A 251 15.66 3.31 -10.44
CA ALA A 251 16.28 3.31 -11.76
C ALA A 251 17.67 2.63 -11.79
N ASN A 252 18.39 2.60 -10.66
CA ASN A 252 19.71 2.00 -10.52
C ASN A 252 19.94 1.59 -9.04
N PRO A 253 19.57 0.35 -8.66
CA PRO A 253 19.60 -0.06 -7.25
C PRO A 253 21.01 -0.15 -6.64
N ARG A 254 22.09 -0.17 -7.45
CA ARG A 254 23.49 -0.15 -6.97
C ARG A 254 23.85 1.08 -6.15
N LYS A 255 23.06 2.16 -6.23
CA LYS A 255 23.31 3.42 -5.54
C LYS A 255 23.15 3.35 -4.02
N LEU A 256 22.52 2.32 -3.44
CA LEU A 256 22.49 2.13 -1.98
C LEU A 256 23.89 1.90 -1.39
N MET A 257 24.73 1.10 -2.06
CA MET A 257 26.02 0.68 -1.51
C MET A 257 27.08 1.80 -1.47
N ALA A 258 26.80 2.94 -2.11
CA ALA A 258 27.70 4.09 -2.15
C ALA A 258 27.46 5.09 -1.01
N VAL A 259 26.34 5.01 -0.29
CA VAL A 259 26.02 5.95 0.80
C VAL A 259 26.71 5.57 2.12
N ASP A 260 27.08 4.30 2.29
CA ASP A 260 27.71 3.76 3.51
C ASP A 260 29.25 3.64 3.45
N ARG A 261 29.92 4.20 2.44
CA ARG A 261 31.39 4.29 2.46
C ARG A 261 31.79 5.66 3.02
N PRO A 262 32.37 5.73 4.23
CA PRO A 262 33.09 6.94 4.62
C PRO A 262 34.15 7.20 3.56
N ALA A 263 34.26 8.45 3.12
CA ALA A 263 35.34 8.86 2.23
C ALA A 263 36.67 8.49 2.89
N SER A 264 37.36 7.51 2.30
CA SER A 264 38.76 7.19 2.58
C SER A 264 39.65 8.08 1.75
#